data_AF-A0A382N9G6-F1
#
_entry.id   AF-A0A382N9G6-F1
#
_cell.length_a   1.000
_cell.length_b   1.000
_cell.length_c   1.000
_cell.angle_alpha   90.00
_cell.angle_beta   90.00
_cell.angle_gamma   90.00
#
_symmetry.space_group_name_H-M   'P 1'
#
loop_
_entity.id
_entity.type
_entity.pdbx_description
1 polymer ?
#
loop_
_entity_poly.entity_id
_entity_poly.type
_entity_poly.pdbx_seq_one_letter_code
_entity_poly.pdbx_strand_id
1 'polypeptide(L)'
;MKHVLIYALMLGFTLFGSAHAQEEPVDHQMIARIKIEGFQQSEVMETLRYLTDVAGPRLTGSPNLKHAGEWARDSMTEWGLQNAKLEPWGEFGRGWTVERFSVEMLEPQYQNLLAYPKAWTPGTRGTVKGTPVFTDISTTADFEKYRGKLKGKIVLNRKPIEPDPHFTPDATRNTPEGLAERARAIKSGGQSSYAERQNRRSRFRETARAMRYFFKDEGVAAYIEPSGRDHGVLRVGSHGPYQVEEEETYPAFVMAKEHYGRILRLMDRKIQVTLELNLETKFHDDDTKAYNVIAEIPGTDPQLKDEVVMLGGHLDSWHSGTGATDNASGCAA
;
A
#
# COMPACT_ATOMS: atom_id res chain seq x y z
N MET A 1 -63.82 -59.74 31.65
CA MET A 1 -64.31 -58.94 30.49
C MET A 1 -63.13 -58.64 29.58
N LYS A 2 -63.20 -59.21 28.37
CA LYS A 2 -62.50 -58.94 27.09
C LYS A 2 -61.18 -58.13 27.07
N HIS A 3 -60.17 -58.80 26.49
CA HIS A 3 -58.90 -58.30 25.95
C HIS A 3 -59.06 -57.14 24.94
N VAL A 4 -57.97 -56.40 24.67
CA VAL A 4 -57.28 -56.29 23.35
C VAL A 4 -56.21 -55.17 23.37
N LEU A 5 -54.97 -55.54 23.01
CA LEU A 5 -53.90 -54.64 22.56
C LEU A 5 -54.27 -54.01 21.20
N ILE A 6 -54.01 -52.71 20.99
CA ILE A 6 -53.71 -52.17 19.66
C ILE A 6 -52.59 -51.11 19.78
N TYR A 7 -51.43 -51.47 19.22
CA TYR A 7 -50.44 -50.53 18.69
C TYR A 7 -51.01 -49.87 17.42
N ALA A 8 -50.93 -48.55 17.26
CA ALA A 8 -50.69 -47.91 15.97
C ALA A 8 -50.54 -46.38 16.03
N LEU A 9 -49.49 -45.95 15.33
CA LEU A 9 -49.26 -44.70 14.62
C LEU A 9 -48.93 -43.39 15.38
N MET A 10 -47.67 -42.99 15.14
CA MET A 10 -47.18 -41.63 15.06
C MET A 10 -48.17 -40.65 14.43
N LEU A 11 -48.25 -39.44 15.00
CA LEU A 11 -48.06 -38.22 14.24
C LEU A 11 -47.69 -37.09 15.20
N GLY A 12 -46.39 -36.78 15.25
CA GLY A 12 -45.89 -35.59 15.91
C GLY A 12 -46.46 -34.36 15.19
N PHE A 13 -47.22 -33.56 15.91
CA PHE A 13 -47.47 -32.18 15.52
C PHE A 13 -46.21 -31.39 15.90
N THR A 14 -45.18 -31.48 15.06
CA THR A 14 -44.16 -30.44 14.99
C THR A 14 -44.86 -29.18 14.53
N LEU A 15 -45.09 -28.25 15.47
CA LEU A 15 -45.33 -26.85 15.15
C LEU A 15 -44.13 -26.36 14.34
N PHE A 16 -44.24 -26.47 13.02
CA PHE A 16 -43.45 -25.70 12.08
C PHE A 16 -43.81 -24.23 12.35
N GLY A 17 -43.05 -23.59 13.24
CA GLY A 17 -42.93 -22.15 13.23
C GLY A 17 -42.41 -21.80 11.85
N SER A 18 -43.30 -21.34 10.98
CA SER A 18 -42.92 -20.69 9.74
C SER A 18 -42.03 -19.52 10.13
N ALA A 19 -40.72 -19.70 10.00
CA ALA A 19 -39.84 -18.58 9.77
C ALA A 19 -40.34 -17.94 8.48
N HIS A 20 -41.26 -16.99 8.60
CA HIS A 20 -41.46 -16.01 7.56
C HIS A 20 -40.10 -15.33 7.42
N ALA A 21 -39.35 -15.73 6.38
CA ALA A 21 -38.33 -14.86 5.83
C ALA A 21 -39.03 -13.51 5.66
N GLN A 22 -38.61 -12.54 6.45
CA GLN A 22 -39.11 -11.18 6.33
C GLN A 22 -38.67 -10.75 4.94
N GLU A 23 -39.58 -10.80 3.97
CA GLU A 23 -39.37 -10.16 2.67
C GLU A 23 -39.27 -8.67 2.98
N GLU A 24 -38.05 -8.19 3.13
CA GLU A 24 -37.78 -6.78 3.29
C GLU A 24 -38.34 -6.08 2.05
N PRO A 25 -39.32 -5.18 2.19
CA PRO A 25 -39.93 -4.53 1.04
C PRO A 25 -38.88 -3.64 0.37
N VAL A 26 -38.31 -4.13 -0.72
CA VAL A 26 -37.27 -3.42 -1.46
C VAL A 26 -37.89 -2.21 -2.16
N ASP A 27 -37.46 -1.00 -1.78
CA ASP A 27 -37.84 0.22 -2.48
C ASP A 27 -37.11 0.30 -3.83
N HIS A 28 -37.73 -0.29 -4.86
CA HIS A 28 -37.22 -0.27 -6.22
C HIS A 28 -37.12 1.13 -6.83
N GLN A 29 -37.95 2.09 -6.39
CA GLN A 29 -37.86 3.47 -6.85
C GLN A 29 -36.63 4.16 -6.27
N MET A 30 -36.34 3.96 -4.98
CA MET A 30 -35.10 4.45 -4.37
C MET A 30 -33.86 3.84 -5.04
N ILE A 31 -33.85 2.51 -5.27
CA ILE A 31 -32.75 1.86 -5.99
C ILE A 31 -32.56 2.45 -7.39
N ALA A 32 -33.64 2.74 -8.12
CA ALA A 32 -33.56 3.38 -9.42
C ALA A 32 -32.94 4.78 -9.34
N ARG A 33 -33.32 5.59 -8.33
CA ARG A 33 -32.71 6.91 -8.09
C ARG A 33 -31.22 6.82 -7.78
N ILE A 34 -30.82 5.91 -6.87
CA ILE A 34 -29.41 5.68 -6.54
C ILE A 34 -28.61 5.28 -7.79
N LYS A 35 -29.17 4.44 -8.66
CA LYS A 35 -28.52 4.06 -9.92
C LYS A 35 -28.43 5.23 -10.90
N ILE A 36 -29.46 6.07 -11.01
CA ILE A 36 -29.40 7.26 -11.85
C ILE A 36 -28.30 8.19 -11.35
N GLU A 37 -28.22 8.43 -10.04
CA GLU A 37 -27.15 9.23 -9.44
C GLU A 37 -25.77 8.64 -9.77
N GLY A 38 -25.56 7.37 -9.41
CA GLY A 38 -24.26 6.72 -9.55
C GLY A 38 -23.79 6.49 -11.00
N PHE A 39 -24.70 6.35 -11.97
CA PHE A 39 -24.34 6.03 -13.37
C PHE A 39 -24.58 7.17 -14.36
N GLN A 40 -25.47 8.12 -14.08
CA GLN A 40 -25.83 9.20 -15.01
C GLN A 40 -25.47 10.60 -14.49
N GLN A 41 -25.40 10.78 -13.17
CA GLN A 41 -25.08 12.07 -12.51
C GLN A 41 -23.84 11.94 -11.60
N SER A 42 -22.93 11.05 -11.97
CA SER A 42 -21.80 10.67 -11.11
C SER A 42 -20.76 11.78 -10.98
N GLU A 43 -20.48 12.17 -9.73
CA GLU A 43 -19.38 13.08 -9.37
C GLU A 43 -18.07 12.34 -9.03
N VAL A 44 -18.01 11.02 -9.25
CA VAL A 44 -16.84 10.18 -8.92
C VAL A 44 -15.58 10.69 -9.61
N MET A 45 -15.68 11.09 -10.87
CA MET A 45 -14.51 11.58 -11.62
C MET A 45 -14.03 12.94 -11.13
N GLU A 46 -14.91 13.78 -10.61
CA GLU A 46 -14.57 15.09 -10.04
C GLU A 46 -13.85 14.93 -8.71
N THR A 47 -14.38 14.08 -7.83
CA THR A 47 -13.74 13.69 -6.56
C THR A 47 -12.39 13.03 -6.81
N LEU A 48 -12.32 12.09 -7.76
CA LEU A 48 -11.07 11.43 -8.15
C LEU A 48 -10.04 12.43 -8.65
N ARG A 49 -10.43 13.35 -9.54
CA ARG A 49 -9.57 14.40 -10.08
C ARG A 49 -8.99 15.28 -8.98
N TYR A 50 -9.80 15.70 -8.00
CA TYR A 50 -9.26 16.48 -6.88
C TYR A 50 -8.22 15.67 -6.10
N LEU A 51 -8.56 14.43 -5.70
CA LEU A 51 -7.67 13.59 -4.93
C LEU A 51 -6.35 13.31 -5.67
N THR A 52 -6.39 13.06 -6.98
CA THR A 52 -5.19 12.69 -7.75
C THR A 52 -4.39 13.88 -8.25
N ASP A 53 -5.05 14.92 -8.73
CA ASP A 53 -4.39 16.00 -9.48
C ASP A 53 -4.12 17.22 -8.61
N VAL A 54 -4.94 17.46 -7.58
CA VAL A 54 -4.80 18.58 -6.65
C VAL A 54 -4.11 18.15 -5.37
N ALA A 55 -4.65 17.14 -4.66
CA ALA A 55 -4.03 16.64 -3.43
C ALA A 55 -2.75 15.84 -3.72
N GLY A 56 -2.67 15.18 -4.88
CA GLY A 56 -1.47 14.48 -5.32
C GLY A 56 -1.15 13.26 -4.45
N PRO A 57 0.14 12.94 -4.23
CA PRO A 57 0.55 11.84 -3.36
C PRO A 57 0.20 12.10 -1.89
N ARG A 58 -0.47 11.16 -1.22
CA ARG A 58 -1.01 11.31 0.14
C ARG A 58 -0.36 10.31 1.10
N LEU A 59 0.96 10.34 1.24
CA LEU A 59 1.68 9.43 2.13
C LEU A 59 1.19 9.55 3.57
N THR A 60 1.07 8.43 4.29
CA THR A 60 0.66 8.42 5.70
C THR A 60 1.53 9.37 6.54
N GLY A 61 0.89 10.24 7.33
CA GLY A 61 1.54 11.28 8.13
C GLY A 61 2.01 12.51 7.34
N SER A 62 1.90 12.54 6.01
CA SER A 62 2.31 13.71 5.22
C SER A 62 1.31 14.87 5.30
N PRO A 63 1.77 16.12 5.09
CA PRO A 63 0.88 17.27 4.95
C PRO A 63 -0.20 17.08 3.87
N ASN A 64 0.12 16.42 2.75
CA ASN A 64 -0.84 16.16 1.68
C ASN A 64 -1.99 15.25 2.11
N LEU A 65 -1.72 14.23 2.95
CA LEU A 65 -2.79 13.40 3.50
C LEU A 65 -3.68 14.21 4.45
N LYS A 66 -3.08 15.06 5.28
CA LYS A 66 -3.85 15.94 6.18
C LYS A 66 -4.77 16.86 5.39
N HIS A 67 -4.23 17.54 4.38
CA HIS A 67 -5.00 18.40 3.48
C HIS A 67 -6.13 17.63 2.78
N ALA A 68 -5.83 16.45 2.23
CA ALA A 68 -6.85 15.62 1.58
C ALA A 68 -7.97 15.20 2.55
N GLY A 69 -7.62 14.93 3.81
CA GLY A 69 -8.59 14.59 4.85
C GLY A 69 -9.47 15.78 5.24
N GLU A 70 -8.90 16.98 5.34
CA GLU A 70 -9.64 18.22 5.59
C GLU A 70 -10.57 18.56 4.44
N TRP A 71 -10.10 18.43 3.20
CA TRP A 71 -10.95 18.57 2.02
C TRP A 71 -12.10 17.56 2.02
N ALA A 72 -11.83 16.28 2.28
CA ALA A 72 -12.87 15.25 2.31
C ALA A 72 -13.92 15.54 3.40
N ARG A 73 -13.50 15.97 4.59
CA ARG A 73 -14.41 16.42 5.66
C ARG A 73 -15.31 17.56 5.18
N ASP A 74 -14.72 18.57 4.56
CA ASP A 74 -15.44 19.76 4.11
C ASP A 74 -16.43 19.42 2.99
N SER A 75 -16.01 18.61 2.01
CA SER A 75 -16.89 18.10 0.94
C SER A 75 -18.05 17.28 1.49
N MET A 76 -17.81 16.35 2.42
CA MET A 76 -18.88 15.58 3.05
C MET A 76 -19.88 16.48 3.79
N THR A 77 -19.39 17.54 4.45
CA THR A 77 -20.24 18.54 5.11
C THR A 77 -21.09 19.30 4.09
N GLU A 78 -20.50 19.74 2.97
CA GLU A 78 -21.20 20.43 1.89
C GLU A 78 -22.28 19.56 1.24
N TRP A 79 -22.02 18.26 1.10
CA TRP A 79 -23.00 17.28 0.61
C TRP A 79 -24.12 16.95 1.62
N GLY A 80 -24.05 17.51 2.83
CA GLY A 80 -25.08 17.39 3.86
C GLY A 80 -24.91 16.21 4.81
N LEU A 81 -23.78 15.49 4.76
CA LEU A 81 -23.48 14.47 5.77
C LEU A 81 -23.26 15.13 7.14
N GLN A 82 -23.61 14.39 8.19
CA GLN A 82 -23.52 14.86 9.57
C GLN A 82 -22.23 14.37 10.23
N ASN A 83 -21.82 15.05 11.31
CA ASN A 83 -20.67 14.65 12.14
C ASN A 83 -19.35 14.47 11.37
N ALA A 84 -19.19 15.16 10.22
CA ALA A 84 -17.97 15.12 9.43
C ALA A 84 -16.77 15.65 10.22
N LYS A 85 -15.77 14.80 10.47
CA LYS A 85 -14.59 15.14 11.27
C LYS A 85 -13.35 14.35 10.87
N LEU A 86 -12.18 14.91 11.22
CA LEU A 86 -10.94 14.15 11.30
C LEU A 86 -10.87 13.52 12.69
N GLU A 87 -10.90 12.20 12.76
CA GLU A 87 -10.80 11.45 14.01
C GLU A 87 -9.41 10.82 14.14
N PRO A 88 -8.60 11.20 15.15
CA PRO A 88 -7.29 10.61 15.34
C PRO A 88 -7.42 9.15 15.78
N TRP A 89 -6.76 8.23 15.08
CA TRP A 89 -6.72 6.81 15.47
C TRP A 89 -5.50 6.44 16.32
N GLY A 90 -4.57 7.39 16.52
CA GLY A 90 -3.43 7.25 17.43
C GLY A 90 -2.16 7.90 16.91
N GLU A 91 -1.07 7.66 17.63
CA GLU A 91 0.27 8.04 17.21
C GLU A 91 0.73 7.15 16.04
N PHE A 92 1.09 7.77 14.93
CA PHE A 92 1.68 7.12 13.78
C PHE A 92 3.20 7.28 13.78
N GLY A 93 3.66 8.52 13.93
CA GLY A 93 5.05 8.93 13.80
C GLY A 93 5.20 10.13 12.87
N ARG A 94 6.40 10.27 12.29
CA ARG A 94 6.84 11.39 11.46
C ARG A 94 6.16 11.40 10.09
N GLY A 95 5.71 12.57 9.67
CA GLY A 95 5.42 12.86 8.27
C GLY A 95 6.69 12.98 7.45
N TRP A 96 6.58 12.82 6.12
CA TRP A 96 7.72 12.90 5.22
C TRP A 96 7.32 13.35 3.81
N THR A 97 8.15 14.19 3.18
CA THR A 97 7.99 14.66 1.80
C THR A 97 9.31 14.68 1.04
N VAL A 98 9.24 14.51 -0.29
CA VAL A 98 10.35 14.73 -1.22
C VAL A 98 10.24 16.15 -1.77
N GLU A 99 11.31 16.92 -1.69
CA GLU A 99 11.38 18.27 -2.28
C GLU A 99 12.05 18.22 -3.67
N ARG A 100 13.17 17.50 -3.77
CA ARG A 100 13.92 17.33 -5.02
C ARG A 100 14.76 16.07 -4.97
N PHE A 101 15.02 15.46 -6.13
CA PHE A 101 16.03 14.41 -6.23
C PHE A 101 16.59 14.28 -7.65
N SER A 102 17.79 13.70 -7.75
CA SER A 102 18.37 13.20 -9.00
C SER A 102 19.17 11.92 -8.74
N VAL A 103 19.17 11.02 -9.72
CA VAL A 103 19.94 9.77 -9.72
C VAL A 103 20.50 9.58 -11.11
N GLU A 104 21.82 9.67 -11.24
CA GLU A 104 22.49 9.74 -12.53
C GLU A 104 23.69 8.80 -12.57
N MET A 105 23.92 8.19 -13.72
CA MET A 105 25.19 7.53 -14.04
C MET A 105 25.99 8.50 -14.90
N LEU A 106 27.19 8.87 -14.46
CA LEU A 106 28.08 9.77 -15.20
C LEU A 106 29.06 9.00 -16.11
N GLU A 107 29.52 7.84 -15.64
CA GLU A 107 30.45 6.97 -16.36
C GLU A 107 29.88 5.54 -16.46
N PRO A 108 30.16 4.81 -17.56
CA PRO A 108 30.99 5.20 -18.71
C PRO A 108 30.28 6.13 -19.70
N GLN A 109 28.97 6.31 -19.52
CA GLN A 109 28.15 7.19 -20.34
C GLN A 109 27.09 7.81 -19.44
N TYR A 110 26.85 9.11 -19.65
CA TYR A 110 25.76 9.80 -18.99
C TYR A 110 24.42 9.10 -19.24
N GLN A 111 23.67 8.83 -18.17
CA GLN A 111 22.28 8.40 -18.21
C GLN A 111 21.56 8.91 -16.94
N ASN A 112 20.41 9.57 -17.12
CA ASN A 112 19.45 9.75 -16.04
C ASN A 112 18.80 8.41 -15.70
N LEU A 113 18.89 7.98 -14.45
CA LEU A 113 18.45 6.66 -14.03
C LEU A 113 17.01 6.71 -13.52
N LEU A 114 16.14 5.85 -14.07
CA LEU A 114 14.79 5.64 -13.53
C LEU A 114 14.89 5.05 -12.12
N ALA A 115 14.81 5.92 -11.12
CA ALA A 115 14.84 5.58 -9.71
C ALA A 115 13.96 6.55 -8.94
N TYR A 116 13.51 6.13 -7.75
CA TYR A 116 12.67 6.96 -6.89
C TYR A 116 13.05 6.77 -5.42
N PRO A 117 13.11 7.84 -4.61
CA PRO A 117 13.44 7.73 -3.19
C PRO A 117 12.42 6.89 -2.43
N LYS A 118 12.88 6.10 -1.47
CA LYS A 118 12.02 5.30 -0.61
C LYS A 118 11.55 6.14 0.59
N ALA A 119 10.32 5.89 1.03
CA ALA A 119 9.67 6.71 2.05
C ALA A 119 10.44 6.69 3.38
N TRP A 120 10.40 7.83 4.07
CA TRP A 120 11.01 8.09 5.38
C TRP A 120 12.53 7.96 5.42
N THR A 121 13.20 8.03 4.26
CA THR A 121 14.68 8.10 4.23
C THR A 121 15.13 9.55 4.37
N PRO A 122 16.27 9.80 5.03
CA PRO A 122 16.85 11.14 5.05
C PRO A 122 17.35 11.54 3.66
N GLY A 123 17.49 12.85 3.46
CA GLY A 123 18.12 13.43 2.29
C GLY A 123 19.63 13.17 2.25
N THR A 124 20.24 13.37 1.09
CA THR A 124 21.70 13.37 0.98
C THR A 124 22.27 14.64 1.62
N ARG A 125 23.44 14.56 2.27
CA ARG A 125 24.16 15.74 2.79
C ARG A 125 24.92 16.43 1.64
N GLY A 126 24.18 17.04 0.73
CA GLY A 126 24.68 17.50 -0.57
C GLY A 126 24.77 16.36 -1.59
N THR A 127 25.45 16.59 -2.71
CA THR A 127 25.58 15.59 -3.78
C THR A 127 26.50 14.44 -3.36
N VAL A 128 26.01 13.21 -3.47
CA VAL A 128 26.78 11.98 -3.26
C VAL A 128 27.26 11.47 -4.61
N LYS A 129 28.58 11.40 -4.80
CA LYS A 129 29.20 10.88 -6.03
C LYS A 129 30.18 9.76 -5.71
N GLY A 130 30.14 8.68 -6.48
CA GLY A 130 31.13 7.62 -6.34
C GLY A 130 30.87 6.37 -7.15
N THR A 131 31.85 5.48 -7.15
CA THR A 131 31.72 4.13 -7.69
C THR A 131 30.80 3.31 -6.77
N PRO A 132 29.72 2.72 -7.29
CA PRO A 132 28.85 1.87 -6.49
C PRO A 132 29.57 0.57 -6.07
N VAL A 133 29.16 0.00 -4.95
CA VAL A 133 29.59 -1.32 -4.49
C VAL A 133 28.40 -2.26 -4.51
N PHE A 134 28.61 -3.47 -5.01
CA PHE A 134 27.59 -4.51 -4.99
C PHE A 134 27.69 -5.33 -3.71
N THR A 135 26.54 -5.60 -3.09
CA THR A 135 26.38 -6.49 -1.96
C THR A 135 25.28 -7.49 -2.26
N ASP A 136 25.43 -8.71 -1.74
CA ASP A 136 24.42 -9.76 -1.81
C ASP A 136 24.02 -10.16 -0.39
N ILE A 137 23.40 -9.22 0.33
CA ILE A 137 22.95 -9.39 1.71
C ILE A 137 21.47 -9.76 1.69
N SER A 138 21.19 -10.98 2.13
CA SER A 138 19.83 -11.50 2.28
C SER A 138 19.51 -11.89 3.72
N THR A 139 20.52 -12.19 4.53
CA THR A 139 20.38 -12.60 5.92
C THR A 139 21.37 -11.86 6.82
N THR A 140 21.15 -11.91 8.13
CA THR A 140 22.08 -11.33 9.12
C THR A 140 23.45 -12.01 9.12
N ALA A 141 23.55 -13.28 8.72
CA ALA A 141 24.81 -14.00 8.58
C ALA A 141 25.72 -13.40 7.48
N ASP A 142 25.14 -12.70 6.50
CA ASP A 142 25.91 -12.07 5.42
C ASP A 142 26.66 -10.81 5.88
N PHE A 143 26.30 -10.21 7.03
CA PHE A 143 26.84 -8.94 7.50
C PHE A 143 28.36 -9.00 7.68
N GLU A 144 28.88 -10.11 8.21
CA GLU A 144 30.30 -10.28 8.48
C GLU A 144 31.16 -10.20 7.22
N LYS A 145 30.61 -10.58 6.06
CA LYS A 145 31.31 -10.49 4.76
C LYS A 145 31.62 -9.05 4.37
N TYR A 146 30.80 -8.10 4.82
CA TYR A 146 30.83 -6.70 4.39
C TYR A 146 31.23 -5.72 5.50
N ARG A 147 31.38 -6.19 6.74
CA ARG A 147 31.73 -5.37 7.89
C ARG A 147 33.01 -4.55 7.65
N GLY A 148 32.95 -3.26 7.93
CA GLY A 148 34.02 -2.28 7.76
C GLY A 148 34.33 -1.90 6.31
N LYS A 149 33.50 -2.29 5.32
CA LYS A 149 33.82 -2.12 3.89
C LYS A 149 32.90 -1.11 3.18
N LEU A 150 31.82 -0.66 3.80
CA LEU A 150 30.77 0.11 3.11
C LEU A 150 30.74 1.61 3.43
N LYS A 151 31.66 2.08 4.28
CA LYS A 151 31.75 3.51 4.66
C LYS A 151 31.85 4.43 3.45
N GLY A 152 30.90 5.37 3.34
CA GLY A 152 30.82 6.36 2.28
C GLY A 152 30.45 5.80 0.90
N LYS A 153 30.05 4.52 0.81
CA LYS A 153 29.72 3.88 -0.47
C LYS A 153 28.27 4.06 -0.86
N ILE A 154 28.02 4.11 -2.17
CA ILE A 154 26.70 3.88 -2.75
C ILE A 154 26.54 2.36 -2.86
N VAL A 155 25.63 1.78 -2.09
CA VAL A 155 25.44 0.33 -2.03
C VAL A 155 24.31 -0.09 -2.96
N LEU A 156 24.61 -1.00 -3.87
CA LEU A 156 23.65 -1.80 -4.62
C LEU A 156 23.47 -3.12 -3.89
N ASN A 157 22.26 -3.49 -3.50
CA ASN A 157 22.01 -4.75 -2.82
C ASN A 157 21.03 -5.65 -3.57
N ARG A 158 21.39 -6.95 -3.64
CA ARG A 158 20.67 -8.02 -4.36
C ARG A 158 20.69 -7.87 -5.87
N LYS A 159 20.66 -9.00 -6.56
CA LYS A 159 20.50 -9.05 -8.02
C LYS A 159 19.05 -8.75 -8.41
N PRO A 160 18.81 -8.06 -9.53
CA PRO A 160 17.47 -7.93 -10.07
C PRO A 160 16.95 -9.31 -10.50
N ILE A 161 15.63 -9.51 -10.39
CA ILE A 161 14.97 -10.64 -11.03
C ILE A 161 15.05 -10.42 -12.54
N GLU A 162 15.33 -11.48 -13.30
CA GLU A 162 15.40 -11.42 -14.76
C GLU A 162 14.07 -10.87 -15.34
N PRO A 163 14.11 -9.97 -16.36
CA PRO A 163 12.91 -9.49 -17.02
C PRO A 163 12.07 -10.63 -17.60
N ASP A 164 10.79 -10.65 -17.27
CA ASP A 164 9.81 -11.48 -17.95
C ASP A 164 9.54 -10.84 -19.33
N PRO A 165 9.58 -11.59 -20.44
CA PRO A 165 9.19 -11.07 -21.74
C PRO A 165 7.69 -10.74 -21.87
N HIS A 166 6.85 -11.08 -20.87
CA HIS A 166 5.40 -10.80 -20.84
C HIS A 166 4.63 -11.34 -22.06
N PHE A 167 4.90 -12.60 -22.45
CA PHE A 167 4.14 -13.27 -23.51
C PHE A 167 2.67 -13.56 -23.13
N THR A 168 2.34 -13.47 -21.84
CA THR A 168 0.97 -13.59 -21.32
C THR A 168 0.42 -12.22 -20.96
N PRO A 169 -0.85 -11.92 -21.31
CA PRO A 169 -1.46 -10.64 -20.95
C PRO A 169 -1.60 -10.49 -19.44
N ASP A 170 -1.35 -9.27 -18.93
CA ASP A 170 -1.42 -8.94 -17.50
C ASP A 170 -2.84 -9.11 -16.91
N ALA A 171 -3.87 -8.99 -17.75
CA ALA A 171 -5.26 -9.20 -17.35
C ALA A 171 -6.04 -9.95 -18.43
N THR A 172 -6.86 -10.90 -17.99
CA THR A 172 -7.84 -11.60 -18.83
C THR A 172 -9.24 -11.44 -18.24
N ARG A 173 -10.25 -11.35 -19.10
CA ARG A 173 -11.64 -11.35 -18.67
C ARG A 173 -12.00 -12.76 -18.19
N ASN A 174 -12.58 -12.88 -16.99
CA ASN A 174 -13.09 -14.16 -16.53
C ASN A 174 -14.21 -14.63 -17.46
N THR A 175 -14.16 -15.89 -17.90
CA THR A 175 -15.28 -16.54 -18.59
C THR A 175 -16.40 -16.86 -17.59
N PRO A 176 -17.66 -17.04 -18.03
CA PRO A 176 -18.73 -17.51 -17.15
C PRO A 176 -18.36 -18.79 -16.38
N GLU A 177 -17.67 -19.73 -17.03
CA GLU A 177 -17.19 -20.96 -16.42
C GLU A 177 -16.11 -20.67 -15.38
N GLY A 178 -15.16 -19.76 -15.67
CA GLY A 178 -14.13 -19.33 -14.73
C GLY A 178 -14.72 -18.59 -13.51
N LEU A 179 -15.77 -17.81 -13.70
CA LEU A 179 -16.52 -17.19 -12.59
C LEU A 179 -17.21 -18.26 -11.73
N ALA A 180 -17.87 -19.23 -12.35
CA ALA A 180 -18.51 -20.35 -11.64
C ALA A 180 -17.50 -21.22 -10.90
N GLU A 181 -16.33 -21.48 -11.49
CA GLU A 181 -15.22 -22.16 -10.83
C GLU A 181 -14.72 -21.36 -9.65
N ARG A 182 -14.46 -20.05 -9.78
CA ARG A 182 -14.01 -19.20 -8.67
C ARG A 182 -15.02 -19.16 -7.52
N ALA A 183 -16.32 -19.11 -7.83
CA ALA A 183 -17.38 -19.18 -6.83
C ALA A 183 -17.36 -20.53 -6.08
N ARG A 184 -17.07 -21.64 -6.76
CA ARG A 184 -16.88 -22.97 -6.14
C ARG A 184 -15.52 -23.13 -5.47
N ALA A 185 -14.52 -22.38 -5.92
CA ALA A 185 -13.14 -22.38 -5.42
C ALA A 185 -12.93 -21.45 -4.24
N ILE A 186 -14.00 -20.92 -3.63
CA ILE A 186 -14.02 -20.50 -2.22
C ILE A 186 -13.82 -21.77 -1.37
N LYS A 187 -12.63 -22.35 -1.48
CA LYS A 187 -12.13 -23.33 -0.53
C LYS A 187 -11.68 -22.54 0.68
N SER A 188 -12.04 -22.99 1.88
CA SER A 188 -11.28 -22.68 3.09
C SER A 188 -9.80 -22.92 2.77
N GLY A 189 -9.04 -21.85 2.55
CA GLY A 189 -7.74 -21.89 1.88
C GLY A 189 -6.74 -22.84 2.53
N GLY A 190 -5.82 -23.38 1.72
CA GLY A 190 -4.72 -24.23 2.15
C GLY A 190 -3.92 -23.61 3.31
N GLN A 191 -3.62 -24.46 4.29
CA GLN A 191 -3.05 -24.14 5.60
C GLN A 191 -1.60 -23.63 5.50
N SER A 192 -1.41 -22.34 5.22
CA SER A 192 -0.59 -21.60 6.18
C SER A 192 -1.55 -21.13 7.25
N SER A 193 -1.32 -21.53 8.51
CA SER A 193 -2.10 -20.94 9.59
C SER A 193 -1.91 -19.43 9.55
N TYR A 194 -2.91 -18.67 9.99
CA TYR A 194 -2.74 -17.22 10.16
C TYR A 194 -1.45 -16.91 10.93
N ALA A 195 -1.15 -17.71 11.96
CA ALA A 195 0.09 -17.65 12.73
C ALA A 195 1.36 -17.85 11.88
N GLU A 196 1.38 -18.80 10.95
CA GLU A 196 2.54 -19.01 10.07
C GLU A 196 2.79 -17.81 9.15
N ARG A 197 1.72 -17.22 8.59
CA ARG A 197 1.82 -15.99 7.78
C ARG A 197 2.35 -14.82 8.61
N GLN A 198 1.84 -14.65 9.83
CA GLN A 198 2.34 -13.63 10.76
C GLN A 198 3.81 -13.86 11.09
N ASN A 199 4.22 -15.09 11.40
CA ASN A 199 5.62 -15.43 11.71
C ASN A 199 6.55 -15.16 10.53
N ARG A 200 6.13 -15.46 9.31
CA ARG A 200 6.90 -15.17 8.09
C ARG A 200 7.06 -13.67 7.88
N ARG A 201 5.98 -12.90 8.07
CA ARG A 201 6.00 -11.43 7.96
C ARG A 201 6.85 -10.78 9.06
N SER A 202 6.80 -11.31 10.28
CA SER A 202 7.64 -10.86 11.40
C SER A 202 9.13 -11.05 11.11
N ARG A 203 9.54 -12.27 10.72
CA ARG A 203 10.94 -12.55 10.35
C ARG A 203 11.44 -11.69 9.20
N PHE A 204 10.61 -11.45 8.19
CA PHE A 204 10.97 -10.55 7.10
C PHE A 204 11.21 -9.11 7.60
N ARG A 205 10.32 -8.59 8.45
CA ARG A 205 10.46 -7.24 9.04
C ARG A 205 11.69 -7.11 9.92
N GLU A 206 11.97 -8.13 10.73
CA GLU A 206 13.14 -8.19 11.60
C GLU A 206 14.44 -8.17 10.79
N THR A 207 14.56 -9.02 9.77
CA THR A 207 15.72 -9.03 8.87
C THR A 207 15.88 -7.72 8.12
N ALA A 208 14.80 -7.14 7.59
CA ALA A 208 14.84 -5.85 6.92
C ALA A 208 15.29 -4.72 7.86
N ARG A 209 14.81 -4.72 9.11
CA ARG A 209 15.26 -3.78 10.16
C ARG A 209 16.74 -3.97 10.48
N ALA A 210 17.19 -5.21 10.69
CA ALA A 210 18.59 -5.51 10.98
C ALA A 210 19.51 -5.07 9.83
N MET A 211 19.13 -5.35 8.57
CA MET A 211 19.88 -4.90 7.39
C MET A 211 19.97 -3.37 7.32
N ARG A 212 18.86 -2.68 7.58
CA ARG A 212 18.83 -1.21 7.59
C ARG A 212 19.82 -0.65 8.61
N TYR A 213 19.81 -1.15 9.84
CA TYR A 213 20.72 -0.65 10.87
C TYR A 213 22.17 -1.09 10.65
N PHE A 214 22.42 -2.27 10.08
CA PHE A 214 23.76 -2.66 9.64
C PHE A 214 24.36 -1.68 8.64
N PHE A 215 23.62 -1.32 7.57
CA PHE A 215 24.12 -0.35 6.59
C PHE A 215 24.28 1.06 7.18
N LYS A 216 23.43 1.45 8.13
CA LYS A 216 23.58 2.71 8.87
C LYS A 216 24.90 2.71 9.65
N ASP A 217 25.17 1.66 10.41
CA ASP A 217 26.35 1.53 11.25
C ASP A 217 27.65 1.45 10.42
N GLU A 218 27.58 0.83 9.24
CA GLU A 218 28.67 0.86 8.25
C GLU A 218 28.93 2.25 7.67
N GLY A 219 27.97 3.18 7.78
CA GLY A 219 28.07 4.53 7.26
C GLY A 219 27.95 4.61 5.74
N VAL A 220 27.02 3.88 5.14
CA VAL A 220 26.74 3.97 3.70
C VAL A 220 26.30 5.39 3.31
N ALA A 221 26.73 5.86 2.14
CA ALA A 221 26.33 7.17 1.62
C ALA A 221 24.93 7.14 0.98
N ALA A 222 24.57 6.03 0.35
CA ALA A 222 23.24 5.78 -0.18
C ALA A 222 23.03 4.28 -0.41
N TYR A 223 21.76 3.86 -0.48
CA TYR A 223 21.36 2.49 -0.81
C TYR A 223 20.43 2.49 -2.02
N ILE A 224 20.62 1.52 -2.91
CA ILE A 224 19.77 1.33 -4.08
C ILE A 224 19.42 -0.15 -4.18
N GLU A 225 18.14 -0.45 -4.37
CA GLU A 225 17.66 -1.80 -4.69
C GLU A 225 16.95 -1.82 -6.05
N PRO A 226 16.94 -2.98 -6.74
CA PRO A 226 16.20 -3.11 -7.98
C PRO A 226 14.69 -3.17 -7.70
N SER A 227 13.91 -2.56 -8.58
CA SER A 227 12.45 -2.70 -8.60
C SER A 227 12.09 -4.17 -8.83
N GLY A 228 11.09 -4.64 -8.10
CA GLY A 228 10.52 -5.97 -8.31
C GLY A 228 9.52 -6.04 -9.47
N ARG A 229 9.55 -5.08 -10.41
CA ARG A 229 8.66 -4.95 -11.56
C ARG A 229 9.47 -4.64 -12.83
N ASP A 230 8.82 -4.85 -13.96
CA ASP A 230 9.40 -4.85 -15.30
C ASP A 230 9.03 -3.56 -16.04
N HIS A 231 9.68 -3.32 -17.18
CA HIS A 231 9.33 -2.25 -18.11
C HIS A 231 9.41 -0.84 -17.50
N GLY A 232 10.40 -0.61 -16.64
CA GLY A 232 10.60 0.68 -16.00
C GLY A 232 9.60 1.00 -14.87
N VAL A 233 8.72 0.06 -14.50
CA VAL A 233 7.80 0.23 -13.37
C VAL A 233 8.58 0.16 -12.06
N LEU A 234 8.42 1.18 -11.22
CA LEU A 234 9.07 1.27 -9.92
C LEU A 234 8.12 0.84 -8.80
N ARG A 235 8.45 -0.25 -8.11
CA ARG A 235 7.76 -0.63 -6.88
C ARG A 235 8.38 0.09 -5.68
N VAL A 236 7.97 1.33 -5.48
CA VAL A 236 8.43 2.16 -4.36
C VAL A 236 7.70 1.76 -3.08
N GLY A 237 8.39 1.85 -1.95
CA GLY A 237 7.84 1.55 -0.64
C GLY A 237 8.68 2.20 0.46
N SER A 238 8.42 1.83 1.71
CA SER A 238 9.19 2.32 2.86
C SER A 238 10.62 1.81 2.85
N HIS A 239 11.56 2.60 3.38
CA HIS A 239 12.87 2.10 3.79
C HIS A 239 13.28 2.63 5.15
N GLY A 240 13.17 3.94 5.34
CA GLY A 240 13.61 4.59 6.55
C GLY A 240 12.60 4.47 7.69
N PRO A 241 13.03 4.81 8.91
CA PRO A 241 12.16 4.79 10.07
C PRO A 241 11.22 6.00 10.07
N TYR A 242 9.95 5.77 10.38
CA TYR A 242 8.95 6.82 10.55
C TYR A 242 8.58 7.06 12.02
N GLN A 243 9.13 6.29 12.96
CA GLN A 243 8.92 6.55 14.40
C GLN A 243 9.80 7.71 14.84
N VAL A 244 9.26 8.63 15.64
CA VAL A 244 9.96 9.86 16.09
C VAL A 244 11.26 9.54 16.83
N GLU A 245 11.23 8.50 17.66
CA GLU A 245 12.38 8.07 18.49
C GLU A 245 13.43 7.25 17.72
N GLU A 246 13.15 6.88 16.47
CA GLU A 246 14.09 6.09 15.67
C GLU A 246 15.09 6.99 14.92
N GLU A 247 16.37 6.69 15.06
CA GLU A 247 17.43 7.42 14.37
C GLU A 247 17.32 7.31 12.84
N GLU A 248 17.51 8.45 12.16
CA GLU A 248 17.63 8.49 10.71
C GLU A 248 18.79 7.60 10.23
N THR A 249 18.62 7.01 9.04
CA THR A 249 19.56 6.05 8.47
C THR A 249 20.39 6.68 7.35
N TYR A 250 20.00 6.45 6.11
CA TYR A 250 20.69 6.87 4.90
C TYR A 250 19.68 7.02 3.76
N PRO A 251 19.99 7.84 2.74
CA PRO A 251 19.20 7.96 1.53
C PRO A 251 19.02 6.59 0.86
N ALA A 252 17.80 6.21 0.53
CA ALA A 252 17.53 4.95 -0.15
C ALA A 252 16.62 5.13 -1.35
N PHE A 253 16.90 4.39 -2.42
CA PHE A 253 16.17 4.43 -3.67
C PHE A 253 15.77 3.04 -4.13
N VAL A 254 14.70 2.96 -4.90
CA VAL A 254 14.43 1.83 -5.80
C VAL A 254 14.73 2.25 -7.23
N MET A 255 15.33 1.38 -8.03
CA MET A 255 15.71 1.66 -9.43
C MET A 255 15.08 0.65 -10.38
N ALA A 256 14.71 1.09 -11.58
CA ALA A 256 14.25 0.20 -12.66
C ALA A 256 15.27 -0.92 -12.86
N LYS A 257 14.79 -2.16 -12.89
CA LYS A 257 15.68 -3.33 -12.85
C LYS A 257 16.57 -3.44 -14.08
N GLU A 258 16.15 -2.87 -15.20
CA GLU A 258 16.91 -2.77 -16.45
C GLU A 258 18.13 -1.87 -16.30
N HIS A 259 17.96 -0.72 -15.64
CA HIS A 259 19.04 0.24 -15.36
C HIS A 259 19.99 -0.32 -14.31
N TYR A 260 19.42 -0.86 -13.23
CA TYR A 260 20.19 -1.52 -12.17
C TYR A 260 21.02 -2.69 -12.73
N GLY A 261 20.41 -3.53 -13.55
CA GLY A 261 21.08 -4.65 -14.22
C GLY A 261 22.17 -4.20 -15.20
N ARG A 262 21.99 -3.07 -15.90
CA ARG A 262 23.06 -2.48 -16.73
C ARG A 262 24.27 -2.11 -15.89
N ILE A 263 24.06 -1.45 -14.75
CA ILE A 263 25.14 -1.07 -13.83
C ILE A 263 25.90 -2.32 -13.36
N LEU A 264 25.19 -3.37 -12.94
CA LEU A 264 25.85 -4.62 -12.53
C LEU A 264 26.66 -5.26 -13.66
N ARG A 265 26.14 -5.30 -14.89
CA ARG A 265 26.89 -5.84 -16.05
C ARG A 265 28.14 -5.02 -16.37
N LEU A 266 28.11 -3.70 -16.18
CA LEU A 266 29.29 -2.83 -16.36
C LEU A 266 30.34 -3.14 -15.27
N MET A 267 29.91 -3.23 -14.02
CA MET A 267 30.78 -3.58 -12.89
C MET A 267 31.42 -4.97 -13.04
N ASP A 268 30.64 -5.98 -13.47
CA ASP A 268 31.13 -7.34 -13.74
C ASP A 268 32.21 -7.36 -14.84
N ARG A 269 32.06 -6.49 -15.84
CA ARG A 269 33.05 -6.30 -16.93
C ARG A 269 34.21 -5.38 -16.53
N LYS A 270 34.28 -4.94 -15.28
CA LYS A 270 35.30 -4.02 -14.75
C LYS A 270 35.35 -2.69 -15.52
N ILE A 271 34.21 -2.28 -16.09
CA ILE A 271 34.05 -0.95 -16.69
C ILE A 271 33.71 0.01 -15.55
N GLN A 272 34.43 1.13 -15.48
CA GLN A 272 34.22 2.15 -14.46
C GLN A 272 32.77 2.67 -14.51
N VAL A 273 32.09 2.61 -13.36
CA VAL A 273 30.77 3.21 -13.16
C VAL A 273 30.90 4.27 -12.09
N THR A 274 30.43 5.47 -12.42
CA THR A 274 30.34 6.57 -11.44
C THR A 274 28.90 7.01 -11.37
N LEU A 275 28.31 6.93 -10.18
CA LEU A 275 26.95 7.42 -9.91
C LEU A 275 27.01 8.78 -9.20
N GLU A 276 25.99 9.59 -9.44
CA GLU A 276 25.74 10.84 -8.74
C GLU A 276 24.29 10.86 -8.24
N LEU A 277 24.10 11.19 -6.96
CA LEU A 277 22.82 11.16 -6.27
C LEU A 277 22.62 12.48 -5.50
N ASN A 278 21.43 13.04 -5.60
CA ASN A 278 20.97 14.14 -4.76
C ASN A 278 19.55 13.83 -4.28
N LEU A 279 19.30 14.01 -2.99
CA LEU A 279 17.98 13.84 -2.40
C LEU A 279 17.74 14.92 -1.34
N GLU A 280 16.71 15.71 -1.54
CA GLU A 280 16.20 16.71 -0.61
C GLU A 280 14.83 16.21 -0.11
N THR A 281 14.76 15.94 1.19
CA THR A 281 13.55 15.44 1.86
C THR A 281 13.32 16.23 3.13
N LYS A 282 12.06 16.33 3.55
CA LYS A 282 11.66 16.99 4.79
C LYS A 282 10.83 16.04 5.64
N PHE A 283 11.17 15.97 6.92
CA PHE A 283 10.32 15.33 7.94
C PHE A 283 9.39 16.36 8.58
N HIS A 284 8.20 15.92 8.97
CA HIS A 284 7.16 16.75 9.60
C HIS A 284 6.77 16.09 10.92
N ASP A 285 7.18 16.68 12.03
CA ASP A 285 7.04 16.11 13.38
C ASP A 285 6.06 16.92 14.25
N ASP A 286 5.38 17.89 13.64
CA ASP A 286 4.43 18.81 14.26
C ASP A 286 3.08 18.15 14.62
N ASP A 287 2.66 17.17 13.83
CA ASP A 287 1.49 16.32 14.11
C ASP A 287 1.85 14.86 13.86
N THR A 288 2.17 14.14 14.93
CA THR A 288 2.59 12.73 14.87
C THR A 288 1.42 11.75 14.80
N LYS A 289 0.19 12.27 14.82
CA LYS A 289 -1.02 11.47 14.75
C LYS A 289 -1.40 11.21 13.30
N ALA A 290 -2.16 10.15 13.10
CA ALA A 290 -2.87 9.92 11.85
C ALA A 290 -4.38 9.87 12.09
N TYR A 291 -5.13 10.19 11.05
CA TYR A 291 -6.55 10.52 11.15
C TYR A 291 -7.36 9.69 10.17
N ASN A 292 -8.55 9.28 10.61
CA ASN A 292 -9.63 8.86 9.74
C ASN A 292 -10.49 10.09 9.41
N VAL A 293 -11.13 10.08 8.25
CA VAL A 293 -12.23 11.00 7.94
C VAL A 293 -13.53 10.23 8.13
N ILE A 294 -14.40 10.71 8.99
CA ILE A 294 -15.67 10.06 9.32
C ILE A 294 -16.78 11.07 9.13
N ALA A 295 -17.85 10.66 8.45
CA ALA A 295 -19.10 11.39 8.32
C ALA A 295 -20.27 10.39 8.25
N GLU A 296 -21.47 10.84 8.57
CA GLU A 296 -22.62 9.98 8.82
C GLU A 296 -23.85 10.44 8.02
N ILE A 297 -24.65 9.49 7.55
CA ILE A 297 -26.04 9.72 7.12
C ILE A 297 -26.92 9.14 8.24
N PRO A 298 -27.53 9.96 9.11
CA PRO A 298 -28.33 9.45 10.22
C PRO A 298 -29.52 8.63 9.75
N GLY A 299 -29.71 7.45 10.34
CA GLY A 299 -30.89 6.63 10.11
C GLY A 299 -32.16 7.35 10.57
N THR A 300 -33.23 7.20 9.80
CA THR A 300 -34.55 7.78 10.12
C THR A 300 -35.56 6.75 10.61
N ASP A 301 -35.28 5.46 10.42
CA ASP A 301 -36.15 4.38 10.88
C ASP A 301 -36.14 4.29 12.41
N PRO A 302 -37.29 4.31 13.10
CA PRO A 302 -37.34 4.30 14.56
C PRO A 302 -36.72 3.06 15.22
N GLN A 303 -36.67 1.93 14.51
CA GLN A 303 -36.12 0.65 15.00
C GLN A 303 -34.66 0.45 14.59
N LEU A 304 -34.29 0.87 13.38
CA LEU A 304 -32.97 0.60 12.79
C LEU A 304 -31.98 1.77 12.86
N LYS A 305 -32.40 2.98 13.29
CA LYS A 305 -31.53 4.17 13.32
C LYS A 305 -30.25 4.03 14.14
N ASP A 306 -30.21 3.08 15.08
CA ASP A 306 -29.05 2.81 15.93
C ASP A 306 -28.13 1.73 15.32
N GLU A 307 -28.52 1.11 14.20
CA GLU A 307 -27.69 0.18 13.44
C GLU A 307 -26.74 0.92 12.48
N VAL A 308 -25.60 0.31 12.16
CA VAL A 308 -24.52 0.93 11.37
C VAL A 308 -24.26 0.14 10.09
N VAL A 309 -24.31 0.82 8.95
CA VAL A 309 -23.76 0.36 7.69
C VAL A 309 -22.47 1.14 7.42
N MET A 310 -21.36 0.43 7.27
CA MET A 310 -20.04 1.05 7.04
C MET A 310 -19.60 0.91 5.58
N LEU A 311 -19.32 2.04 4.94
CA LEU A 311 -18.71 2.16 3.62
C LEU A 311 -17.39 2.91 3.80
N GLY A 312 -16.34 2.52 3.08
CA GLY A 312 -15.07 3.23 3.20
C GLY A 312 -13.99 2.77 2.25
N GLY A 313 -13.01 3.66 2.09
CA GLY A 313 -11.73 3.43 1.42
C GLY A 313 -10.60 4.04 2.24
N HIS A 314 -9.36 3.61 2.00
CA HIS A 314 -8.21 4.28 2.60
C HIS A 314 -7.78 5.48 1.75
N LEU A 315 -7.60 6.63 2.40
CA LEU A 315 -7.32 7.90 1.71
C LEU A 315 -5.85 8.08 1.36
N ASP A 316 -4.96 7.40 2.08
CA ASP A 316 -3.52 7.48 1.86
C ASP A 316 -3.09 6.83 0.54
N SER A 317 -1.90 7.20 0.08
CA SER A 317 -1.26 6.59 -1.07
C SER A 317 0.26 6.55 -0.89
N TRP A 318 0.95 5.77 -1.71
CA TRP A 318 2.40 5.92 -1.82
C TRP A 318 2.74 7.27 -2.47
N HIS A 319 3.87 7.84 -2.04
CA HIS A 319 4.38 9.15 -2.47
C HIS A 319 4.88 9.18 -3.92
N SER A 320 5.12 8.02 -4.52
CA SER A 320 5.69 7.90 -5.88
C SER A 320 4.65 7.96 -7.01
N GLY A 321 3.38 8.13 -6.68
CA GLY A 321 2.28 8.31 -7.62
C GLY A 321 1.18 9.14 -6.98
N THR A 322 0.03 9.28 -7.65
CA THR A 322 -1.09 10.09 -7.16
C THR A 322 -2.20 9.27 -6.48
N GLY A 323 -1.98 7.96 -6.32
CA GLY A 323 -2.91 7.07 -5.63
C GLY A 323 -4.27 6.96 -6.29
N ALA A 324 -4.34 7.02 -7.63
CA ALA A 324 -5.61 6.97 -8.37
C ALA A 324 -6.36 5.65 -8.13
N THR A 325 -5.75 4.52 -8.41
CA THR A 325 -6.33 3.18 -8.19
C THR A 325 -6.11 2.64 -6.78
N ASP A 326 -5.16 3.22 -6.04
CA ASP A 326 -4.76 2.82 -4.69
C ASP A 326 -4.59 4.07 -3.82
N ASN A 327 -5.67 4.62 -3.25
CA ASN A 327 -7.07 4.19 -3.40
C ASN A 327 -8.07 5.36 -3.52
N ALA A 328 -7.71 6.40 -4.27
CA ALA A 328 -8.62 7.51 -4.55
C ALA A 328 -9.90 7.03 -5.25
N SER A 329 -9.82 6.00 -6.12
CA SER A 329 -10.99 5.41 -6.76
C SER A 329 -11.98 4.82 -5.77
N GLY A 330 -11.50 4.17 -4.70
CA GLY A 330 -12.37 3.64 -3.65
C GLY A 330 -12.86 4.70 -2.66
N CYS A 331 -12.17 5.84 -2.55
CA CYS A 331 -12.64 6.98 -1.75
C CYS A 331 -13.66 7.83 -2.51
N ALA A 332 -13.56 7.87 -3.84
CA ALA A 332 -14.43 8.66 -4.70
C ALA A 332 -15.75 7.95 -5.03
N ALA A 333 -15.75 6.61 -5.03
CA ALA A 333 -16.92 5.76 -5.30
C ALA A 333 -17.84 5.65 -4.08
#